data_AF-A0A399W7W6-F1
#
_entry.id   AF-A0A399W7W6-F1
#
_cell.length_a   1.000
_cell.length_b   1.000
_cell.length_c   1.000
_cell.angle_alpha   90.00
_cell.angle_beta   90.00
_cell.angle_gamma   90.00
#
_symmetry.space_group_name_H-M   'P 1'
#
loop_
_entity.id
_entity.type
_entity.pdbx_description
1 polymer ?
#
loop_
_entity_poly.entity_id
_entity_poly.type
_entity_poly.pdbx_seq_one_letter_code
_entity_poly.pdbx_strand_id
1 'polypeptide(L)'
;MYVGDGHLLLDNEDLNNAGILEIDTGKISVGGNWTNIGTFNAGIGTVEFTGTTNQIISGSTNFYHLFCTAPGNQLTFEAESTQTILAHCTLTGTLESPLILRSTVDGIQWKIDPQGTKNITYVDVKDSHNINSILITTQDWINSGNNTKWASVTNTAPVAVAGQDTSVYFTDTVTLDGSGSYDVDGNPLSYSWSFISIPRGSMAILLNQTAVNPTFVADKAGTW
;
A
#
# COMPACT_ATOMS: atom_id res chain seq x y z
N MET A 1 32.74 -4.58 4.31
CA MET A 1 31.98 -5.83 4.05
C MET A 1 31.43 -5.75 2.64
N TYR A 2 31.46 -6.85 1.88
CA TYR A 2 30.97 -6.90 0.51
C TYR A 2 29.89 -7.97 0.39
N VAL A 3 28.73 -7.60 -0.13
CA VAL A 3 27.62 -8.50 -0.47
C VAL A 3 27.47 -8.46 -2.00
N GLY A 4 27.90 -9.52 -2.68
CA GLY A 4 27.84 -9.61 -4.15
C GLY A 4 26.40 -9.77 -4.65
N ASP A 5 26.09 -10.93 -5.21
CA ASP A 5 24.76 -11.37 -5.64
C ASP A 5 24.01 -12.18 -4.56
N GLY A 6 24.69 -12.49 -3.46
CA GLY A 6 24.17 -13.28 -2.36
C GLY A 6 23.21 -12.54 -1.42
N HIS A 7 22.81 -13.24 -0.36
CA HIS A 7 21.95 -12.71 0.70
C HIS A 7 22.68 -12.73 2.03
N LEU A 8 22.84 -11.56 2.64
CA LEU A 8 23.21 -11.44 4.05
C LEU A 8 21.94 -11.39 4.89
N LEU A 9 21.73 -12.41 5.71
CA LEU A 9 20.62 -12.48 6.65
C LEU A 9 21.13 -12.22 8.06
N LEU A 10 20.59 -11.17 8.69
CA LEU A 10 20.84 -10.79 10.08
C LEU A 10 19.55 -10.96 10.89
N ASP A 11 19.23 -12.19 11.24
CA ASP A 11 18.00 -12.53 11.97
C ASP A 11 18.04 -11.97 13.40
N ASN A 12 17.22 -10.95 13.67
CA ASN A 12 17.20 -10.20 14.93
C ASN A 12 18.56 -9.60 15.35
N GLU A 13 19.50 -9.47 14.42
CA GLU A 13 20.83 -8.91 14.67
C GLU A 13 20.96 -7.50 14.08
N ASP A 14 21.75 -6.67 14.77
CA ASP A 14 22.03 -5.30 14.35
C ASP A 14 23.08 -5.27 13.24
N LEU A 15 22.88 -4.39 12.25
CA LEU A 15 23.91 -4.04 11.28
C LEU A 15 24.59 -2.73 11.71
N ASN A 16 25.90 -2.79 11.98
CA ASN A 16 26.70 -1.63 12.36
C ASN A 16 27.78 -1.35 11.30
N ASN A 17 27.49 -0.44 10.36
CA ASN A 17 28.46 0.02 9.36
C ASN A 17 29.24 1.23 9.85
N ALA A 18 30.48 1.01 10.29
CA ALA A 18 31.45 2.06 10.63
C ALA A 18 32.59 2.20 9.61
N GLY A 19 32.58 1.38 8.54
CA GLY A 19 33.63 1.35 7.52
C GLY A 19 33.02 1.50 6.14
N ILE A 20 33.42 0.62 5.21
CA ILE A 20 32.80 0.51 3.89
C ILE A 20 31.94 -0.76 3.87
N LEU A 21 30.65 -0.59 3.57
CA LEU A 21 29.72 -1.66 3.27
C LEU A 21 29.26 -1.50 1.82
N GLU A 22 29.43 -2.55 1.02
CA GLU A 22 29.08 -2.54 -0.39
C GLU A 22 28.12 -3.67 -0.71
N ILE A 23 27.10 -3.37 -1.52
CA ILE A 23 26.23 -4.33 -2.17
C ILE A 23 26.40 -4.16 -3.68
N ASP A 24 26.45 -5.27 -4.42
CA ASP A 24 26.36 -5.25 -5.89
C ASP A 24 24.90 -5.42 -6.35
N THR A 25 24.41 -6.65 -6.39
CA THR A 25 23.02 -6.98 -6.79
C THR A 25 22.24 -7.73 -5.71
N GLY A 26 22.93 -8.11 -4.63
CA GLY A 26 22.43 -8.96 -3.57
C GLY A 26 21.48 -8.26 -2.60
N LYS A 27 21.18 -8.97 -1.52
CA LYS A 27 20.22 -8.56 -0.50
C LYS A 27 20.86 -8.53 0.88
N ILE A 28 20.49 -7.54 1.70
CA ILE A 28 20.69 -7.56 3.14
C ILE A 28 19.31 -7.54 3.80
N SER A 29 19.00 -8.57 4.59
CA SER A 29 17.82 -8.57 5.48
C SER A 29 18.29 -8.31 6.91
N VAL A 30 17.76 -7.26 7.54
CA VAL A 30 18.13 -6.84 8.88
C VAL A 30 16.94 -6.97 9.80
N GLY A 31 17.04 -7.84 10.81
CA GLY A 31 16.03 -8.02 11.85
C GLY A 31 16.22 -7.10 13.06
N GLY A 32 17.45 -6.64 13.33
CA GLY A 32 17.78 -5.67 14.38
C GLY A 32 17.89 -4.23 13.88
N ASN A 33 18.66 -3.39 14.56
CA ASN A 33 18.89 -1.99 14.20
C ASN A 33 19.83 -1.86 12.99
N TRP A 34 19.73 -0.72 12.31
CA TRP A 34 20.68 -0.30 11.29
C TRP A 34 21.41 0.95 11.74
N THR A 35 22.74 0.90 11.73
CA THR A 35 23.61 2.04 12.00
C THR A 35 24.56 2.23 10.82
N ASN A 36 24.46 3.37 10.14
CA ASN A 36 25.37 3.74 9.06
C ASN A 36 26.12 5.04 9.39
N ILE A 37 27.30 4.89 10.00
CA ILE A 37 28.23 6.00 10.27
C ILE A 37 29.44 5.99 9.32
N GLY A 38 29.55 4.97 8.46
CA GLY A 38 30.55 4.86 7.41
C GLY A 38 30.01 5.13 6.01
N THR A 39 30.66 4.54 5.00
CA THR A 39 30.23 4.60 3.60
C THR A 39 29.40 3.36 3.27
N PHE A 40 28.20 3.57 2.74
CA PHE A 40 27.36 2.51 2.20
C PHE A 40 27.21 2.67 0.68
N ASN A 41 27.71 1.70 -0.08
CA ASN A 41 27.61 1.64 -1.53
C ASN A 41 26.54 0.59 -1.88
N ALA A 42 25.32 1.03 -2.19
CA ALA A 42 24.19 0.11 -2.38
C ALA A 42 24.22 -0.68 -3.71
N GLY A 43 25.06 -0.30 -4.68
CA GLY A 43 25.01 -0.86 -6.03
C GLY A 43 23.61 -0.77 -6.61
N ILE A 44 23.07 -1.89 -7.07
CA ILE A 44 21.66 -2.07 -7.40
C ILE A 44 20.94 -3.04 -6.44
N GLY A 45 21.52 -3.25 -5.26
CA GLY A 45 21.07 -4.22 -4.28
C GLY A 45 19.85 -3.79 -3.46
N THR A 46 19.44 -4.70 -2.59
CA THR A 46 18.26 -4.54 -1.74
C THR A 46 18.62 -4.53 -0.26
N VAL A 47 18.08 -3.58 0.49
CA VAL A 47 18.00 -3.65 1.96
C VAL A 47 16.56 -3.88 2.37
N GLU A 48 16.34 -4.88 3.20
CA GLU A 48 15.03 -5.23 3.75
C GLU A 48 15.08 -5.22 5.28
N PHE A 49 14.19 -4.46 5.89
CA PHE A 49 13.96 -4.49 7.34
C PHE A 49 12.91 -5.54 7.68
N THR A 50 13.35 -6.60 8.38
CA THR A 50 12.56 -7.80 8.69
C THR A 50 12.20 -7.93 10.16
N GLY A 51 12.59 -6.97 11.00
CA GLY A 51 12.30 -6.97 12.42
C GLY A 51 10.80 -6.91 12.70
N THR A 52 10.43 -7.34 13.90
CA THR A 52 9.02 -7.44 14.33
C THR A 52 8.66 -6.46 15.44
N THR A 53 9.66 -5.88 16.10
CA THR A 53 9.48 -4.87 17.15
C THR A 53 10.56 -3.81 17.01
N ASN A 54 10.15 -2.57 16.79
CA ASN A 54 10.98 -1.35 16.77
C ASN A 54 12.45 -1.51 16.34
N GLN A 55 12.73 -1.29 15.06
CA GLN A 55 14.08 -1.15 14.52
C GLN A 55 14.48 0.32 14.45
N ILE A 56 15.64 0.66 15.01
CA ILE A 56 16.21 2.00 14.91
C ILE A 56 17.11 2.06 13.66
N ILE A 57 16.90 3.08 12.83
CA ILE A 57 17.70 3.36 11.63
C ILE A 57 18.46 4.66 11.87
N SER A 58 19.76 4.52 12.15
CA SER A 58 20.68 5.62 12.43
C SER A 58 21.62 5.87 11.27
N GLY A 59 21.95 7.14 11.06
CA GLY A 59 22.78 7.62 9.97
C GLY A 59 22.02 7.86 8.67
N SER A 60 22.48 8.84 7.90
CA SER A 60 21.95 9.07 6.55
C SER A 60 22.44 7.96 5.63
N THR A 61 21.53 7.37 4.86
CA THR A 61 21.83 6.19 4.03
C THR A 61 21.21 6.33 2.65
N ASN A 62 22.00 5.98 1.62
CA ASN A 62 21.54 5.89 0.24
C ASN A 62 21.26 4.43 -0.11
N PHE A 63 20.00 4.02 -0.06
CA PHE A 63 19.54 2.72 -0.49
C PHE A 63 19.26 2.72 -1.99
N TYR A 64 19.47 1.58 -2.66
CA TYR A 64 18.99 1.40 -4.02
C TYR A 64 17.54 0.89 -4.02
N HIS A 65 17.30 -0.33 -3.53
CA HIS A 65 15.97 -0.78 -3.12
C HIS A 65 15.85 -0.85 -1.59
N LEU A 66 14.74 -0.35 -1.05
CA LEU A 66 14.40 -0.40 0.37
C LEU A 66 13.03 -1.07 0.56
N PHE A 67 12.98 -2.12 1.38
CA PHE A 67 11.76 -2.83 1.72
C PHE A 67 11.55 -2.92 3.23
N CYS A 68 10.30 -2.74 3.65
CA CYS A 68 9.80 -3.25 4.91
C CYS A 68 8.32 -3.63 4.74
N THR A 69 8.03 -4.91 4.88
CA THR A 69 6.68 -5.47 4.75
C THR A 69 6.29 -6.30 5.96
N ALA A 70 6.81 -5.94 7.14
CA ALA A 70 6.54 -6.57 8.42
C ALA A 70 5.44 -5.78 9.15
N PRO A 71 4.16 -6.19 9.10
CA PRO A 71 3.05 -5.41 9.65
C PRO A 71 3.20 -5.23 11.16
N GLY A 72 2.94 -4.01 11.66
CA GLY A 72 3.08 -3.67 13.09
C GLY A 72 4.50 -3.41 13.56
N ASN A 73 5.52 -3.67 12.73
CA ASN A 73 6.88 -3.24 13.03
C ASN A 73 6.94 -1.71 13.11
N GLN A 74 7.83 -1.21 13.96
CA GLN A 74 8.15 0.22 14.02
C GLN A 74 9.54 0.43 13.43
N LEU A 75 9.65 1.36 12.48
CA LEU A 75 10.91 1.88 11.99
C LEU A 75 11.10 3.27 12.61
N THR A 76 12.08 3.40 13.49
CA THR A 76 12.42 4.66 14.14
C THR A 76 13.68 5.23 13.50
N PHE A 77 13.53 6.29 12.72
CA PHE A 77 14.61 6.95 12.01
C PHE A 77 15.26 8.02 12.88
N GLU A 78 16.58 8.09 12.87
CA GLU A 78 17.33 9.14 13.56
C GLU A 78 16.86 10.52 13.07
N ALA A 79 16.51 11.40 14.01
CA ALA A 79 16.10 12.76 13.74
C ALA A 79 17.11 13.48 12.82
N GLU A 80 16.60 14.26 11.86
CA GLU A 80 17.36 14.99 10.84
C GLU A 80 18.16 14.14 9.82
N SER A 81 18.31 12.83 10.06
CA SER A 81 18.95 11.90 9.12
C SER A 81 18.15 11.81 7.82
N THR A 82 18.84 11.56 6.70
CA THR A 82 18.23 11.44 5.37
C THR A 82 18.35 10.02 4.86
N GLN A 83 17.21 9.40 4.54
CA GLN A 83 17.14 8.12 3.86
C GLN A 83 16.78 8.36 2.39
N THR A 84 17.75 8.15 1.50
CA THR A 84 17.55 8.26 0.04
C THR A 84 17.26 6.88 -0.52
N ILE A 85 16.23 6.74 -1.36
CA ILE A 85 15.90 5.49 -2.03
C ILE A 85 15.90 5.70 -3.53
N LEU A 86 16.91 5.18 -4.22
CA LEU A 86 17.15 5.48 -5.65
C LEU A 86 16.12 4.79 -6.57
N ALA A 87 15.73 3.55 -6.29
CA ALA A 87 14.85 2.76 -7.13
C ALA A 87 13.50 2.45 -6.48
N HIS A 88 13.37 1.38 -5.69
CA HIS A 88 12.06 0.98 -5.15
C HIS A 88 12.01 1.23 -3.65
N CYS A 89 11.04 2.01 -3.19
CA CYS A 89 10.71 2.19 -1.78
C CYS A 89 9.38 1.48 -1.50
N THR A 90 9.44 0.35 -0.80
CA THR A 90 8.26 -0.40 -0.36
C THR A 90 8.18 -0.40 1.15
N LEU A 91 7.20 0.30 1.72
CA LEU A 91 6.95 0.38 3.16
C LEU A 91 5.48 0.08 3.38
N THR A 92 5.16 -1.16 3.73
CA THR A 92 3.78 -1.65 3.71
C THR A 92 3.44 -2.39 4.99
N GLY A 93 2.39 -1.92 5.68
CA GLY A 93 1.73 -2.66 6.76
C GLY A 93 0.46 -3.34 6.29
N THR A 94 -0.46 -3.60 7.21
CA THR A 94 -1.84 -3.99 6.92
C THR A 94 -2.83 -3.06 7.60
N LEU A 95 -4.10 -3.10 7.20
CA LEU A 95 -5.17 -2.30 7.81
C LEU A 95 -5.24 -2.49 9.34
N GLU A 96 -5.08 -3.71 9.82
CA GLU A 96 -5.15 -4.05 11.26
C GLU A 96 -3.82 -3.83 11.99
N SER A 97 -2.70 -3.80 11.26
CA SER A 97 -1.36 -3.70 11.82
C SER A 97 -0.49 -2.81 10.91
N PRO A 98 -0.69 -1.49 10.95
CA PRO A 98 0.06 -0.57 10.11
C PRO A 98 1.55 -0.61 10.44
N LEU A 99 2.39 -0.36 9.44
CA LEU A 99 3.83 -0.17 9.65
C LEU A 99 4.03 1.21 10.29
N ILE A 100 4.74 1.28 11.41
CA ILE A 100 4.86 2.51 12.20
C ILE A 100 6.18 3.20 11.86
N LEU A 101 6.14 4.42 11.32
CA LEU A 101 7.30 5.23 10.97
C LEU A 101 7.40 6.41 11.95
N ARG A 102 8.53 6.54 12.65
CA ARG A 102 8.76 7.54 13.70
C ARG A 102 10.13 8.20 13.58
N SER A 103 10.25 9.40 14.14
CA SER A 103 11.53 10.00 14.50
C SER A 103 12.03 9.48 15.84
N THR A 104 13.35 9.44 16.05
CA THR A 104 13.95 9.22 17.38
C THR A 104 13.69 10.37 18.35
N VAL A 105 13.34 11.57 17.85
CA VAL A 105 13.08 12.76 18.65
C VAL A 105 11.72 13.35 18.29
N ASP A 106 10.80 13.38 19.25
CA ASP A 106 9.45 13.95 19.09
C ASP A 106 9.53 15.42 18.64
N GLY A 107 8.78 15.75 17.59
CA GLY A 107 8.77 17.11 17.02
C GLY A 107 9.93 17.45 16.08
N ILE A 108 10.96 16.60 15.98
CA ILE A 108 12.07 16.81 15.03
C ILE A 108 11.94 15.81 13.89
N GLN A 109 11.88 16.34 12.66
CA GLN A 109 11.62 15.49 11.50
C GLN A 109 12.85 14.66 11.10
N TRP A 110 12.64 13.37 10.80
CA TRP A 110 13.55 12.59 9.95
C TRP A 110 13.23 12.88 8.46
N LYS A 111 14.17 12.60 7.54
CA LYS A 111 14.00 12.91 6.12
C LYS A 111 13.99 11.66 5.27
N ILE A 112 13.10 11.64 4.28
CA ILE A 112 13.03 10.60 3.26
C ILE A 112 13.08 11.22 1.86
N ASP A 113 13.85 10.62 0.96
CA ASP A 113 13.93 11.00 -0.46
C ASP A 113 13.73 9.76 -1.35
N PRO A 114 12.50 9.29 -1.54
CA PRO A 114 12.25 8.22 -2.50
C PRO A 114 12.31 8.83 -3.91
N GLN A 115 13.26 8.41 -4.74
CA GLN A 115 13.48 8.95 -6.09
C GLN A 115 12.81 8.11 -7.19
N GLY A 116 12.62 6.81 -6.96
CA GLY A 116 11.86 5.95 -7.87
C GLY A 116 10.46 5.60 -7.34
N THR A 117 10.02 4.37 -7.64
CA THR A 117 8.69 3.84 -7.31
C THR A 117 8.43 3.85 -5.81
N LYS A 118 7.22 4.29 -5.43
CA LYS A 118 6.78 4.41 -4.03
C LYS A 118 5.58 3.49 -3.81
N ASN A 119 5.81 2.37 -3.12
CA ASN A 119 4.77 1.46 -2.67
C ASN A 119 4.65 1.61 -1.15
N ILE A 120 4.06 2.72 -0.72
CA ILE A 120 3.93 3.06 0.70
C ILE A 120 2.44 3.03 1.04
N THR A 121 2.01 2.08 1.85
CA THR A 121 0.59 1.81 2.15
C THR A 121 0.41 1.24 3.55
N TYR A 122 -0.72 1.51 4.20
CA TYR A 122 -0.99 1.09 5.58
C TYR A 122 0.16 1.45 6.54
N VAL A 123 0.60 2.71 6.49
CA VAL A 123 1.65 3.24 7.36
C VAL A 123 1.06 4.21 8.37
N ASP A 124 1.60 4.22 9.59
CA ASP A 124 1.38 5.27 10.57
C ASP A 124 2.65 6.11 10.66
N VAL A 125 2.58 7.39 10.28
CA VAL A 125 3.76 8.24 10.14
C VAL A 125 3.70 9.42 11.09
N LYS A 126 4.82 9.69 11.76
CA LYS A 126 5.01 10.89 12.58
C LYS A 126 6.41 11.48 12.35
N ASP A 127 6.48 12.80 12.39
CA ASP A 127 7.73 13.55 12.33
C ASP A 127 8.56 13.22 11.07
N SER A 128 7.92 13.12 9.90
CA SER A 128 8.60 12.80 8.63
C SER A 128 8.60 13.95 7.64
N HIS A 129 9.73 14.23 7.01
CA HIS A 129 9.85 15.17 5.89
C HIS A 129 10.24 14.43 4.61
N ASN A 130 9.30 14.32 3.67
CA ASN A 130 9.63 13.92 2.31
C ASN A 130 10.33 15.08 1.58
N ILE A 131 11.64 14.98 1.38
CA ILE A 131 12.43 16.01 0.69
C ILE A 131 12.41 15.86 -0.83
N ASN A 132 11.82 14.78 -1.36
CA ASN A 132 11.67 14.60 -2.79
C ASN A 132 10.82 15.73 -3.41
N SER A 133 11.02 15.96 -4.71
CA SER A 133 10.21 16.93 -5.47
C SER A 133 8.74 16.49 -5.61
N ILE A 134 8.49 15.18 -5.63
CA ILE A 134 7.16 14.56 -5.74
C ILE A 134 6.65 14.21 -4.34
N LEU A 135 5.37 14.49 -4.07
CA LEU A 135 4.73 14.10 -2.81
C LEU A 135 4.73 12.58 -2.63
N ILE A 136 4.77 12.13 -1.37
CA ILE A 136 4.38 10.77 -1.03
C ILE A 136 2.85 10.77 -0.89
N THR A 137 2.18 10.13 -1.86
CA THR A 137 0.74 9.93 -1.86
C THR A 137 0.44 8.49 -1.46
N THR A 138 -0.30 8.27 -0.38
CA THR A 138 -0.57 6.92 0.13
C THR A 138 -2.04 6.75 0.46
N GLN A 139 -2.58 5.59 0.11
CA GLN A 139 -3.89 5.18 0.58
C GLN A 139 -3.78 4.70 2.04
N ASP A 140 -4.83 4.90 2.83
CA ASP A 140 -5.01 4.27 4.14
C ASP A 140 -3.81 4.42 5.11
N TRP A 141 -3.18 5.60 5.11
CA TRP A 141 -2.16 5.95 6.10
C TRP A 141 -2.75 6.71 7.29
N ILE A 142 -2.09 6.57 8.44
CA ILE A 142 -2.37 7.31 9.67
C ILE A 142 -1.36 8.45 9.77
N ASN A 143 -1.87 9.68 9.82
CA ASN A 143 -1.07 10.88 10.04
C ASN A 143 -1.00 11.20 11.54
N SER A 144 0.05 10.71 12.21
CA SER A 144 0.29 10.95 13.64
C SER A 144 0.95 12.31 13.95
N GLY A 145 1.13 13.18 12.94
CA GLY A 145 1.52 14.57 13.10
C GLY A 145 2.91 14.92 12.57
N ASN A 146 3.13 16.23 12.36
CA ASN A 146 4.40 16.82 11.91
C ASN A 146 5.00 16.16 10.66
N ASN A 147 4.17 15.91 9.64
CA ASN A 147 4.59 15.32 8.38
C ASN A 147 4.58 16.36 7.24
N THR A 148 5.68 16.47 6.50
CA THR A 148 5.86 17.41 5.38
C THR A 148 5.90 16.68 4.05
N LYS A 149 5.09 17.12 3.07
CA LYS A 149 4.96 16.52 1.71
C LYS A 149 4.49 15.05 1.70
N TRP A 150 3.65 14.73 2.68
CA TRP A 150 2.79 13.55 2.73
C TRP A 150 1.35 13.97 2.41
N ALA A 151 0.65 13.19 1.61
CA ALA A 151 -0.75 13.44 1.26
C ALA A 151 -1.54 12.13 1.21
N SER A 152 -2.78 12.18 1.71
CA SER A 152 -3.74 11.10 1.46
C SER A 152 -4.24 11.20 0.02
N VAL A 153 -4.35 10.07 -0.66
CA VAL A 153 -5.32 9.94 -1.75
C VAL A 153 -6.66 9.61 -1.10
N THR A 154 -7.63 10.52 -1.20
CA THR A 154 -9.00 10.22 -0.79
C THR A 154 -9.60 9.30 -1.83
N ASN A 155 -9.92 8.07 -1.45
CA ASN A 155 -10.69 7.18 -2.32
C ASN A 155 -12.10 7.75 -2.52
N THR A 156 -12.53 7.83 -3.77
CA THR A 156 -13.86 8.23 -4.16
C THR A 156 -14.75 6.99 -4.22
N ALA A 157 -16.03 7.12 -3.84
CA ALA A 157 -16.96 6.01 -4.01
C ALA A 157 -17.20 5.75 -5.51
N PRO A 158 -17.36 4.48 -5.93
CA PRO A 158 -17.64 4.17 -7.33
C PRO A 158 -19.04 4.63 -7.72
N VAL A 159 -19.24 4.90 -9.01
CA VAL A 159 -20.52 5.25 -9.61
C VAL A 159 -21.15 3.97 -10.20
N ALA A 160 -22.27 3.54 -9.62
CA ALA A 160 -23.05 2.42 -10.12
C ALA A 160 -23.93 2.85 -11.31
N VAL A 161 -23.80 2.17 -12.45
CA VAL A 161 -24.57 2.43 -13.67
C VAL A 161 -25.14 1.11 -14.17
N ALA A 162 -26.47 0.93 -14.02
CA ALA A 162 -27.19 -0.30 -14.38
C ALA A 162 -27.87 -0.27 -15.77
N GLY A 163 -27.64 0.80 -16.54
CA GLY A 163 -28.31 1.04 -17.82
C GLY A 163 -29.65 1.78 -17.68
N GLN A 164 -30.42 1.82 -18.78
CA GLN A 164 -31.77 2.38 -18.80
C GLN A 164 -32.82 1.34 -18.43
N ASP A 165 -33.99 1.79 -17.96
CA ASP A 165 -35.13 0.93 -17.72
C ASP A 165 -35.52 0.15 -18.98
N THR A 166 -35.81 -1.14 -18.82
CA THR A 166 -36.18 -2.02 -19.93
C THR A 166 -37.57 -2.61 -19.71
N SER A 167 -38.27 -2.89 -20.80
CA SER A 167 -39.50 -3.69 -20.81
C SER A 167 -39.21 -5.02 -21.48
N VAL A 168 -39.67 -6.10 -20.87
CA VAL A 168 -39.45 -7.48 -21.33
C VAL A 168 -40.78 -8.22 -21.36
N TYR A 169 -40.86 -9.29 -22.16
CA TYR A 169 -42.03 -10.15 -22.19
C TYR A 169 -42.02 -11.16 -21.04
N PHE A 170 -43.20 -11.69 -20.75
CA PHE A 170 -43.38 -12.77 -19.78
C PHE A 170 -42.50 -13.97 -20.17
N THR A 171 -41.78 -14.54 -19.20
CA THR A 171 -40.78 -15.62 -19.35
C THR A 171 -39.46 -15.25 -20.02
N ASP A 172 -39.24 -13.98 -20.37
CA ASP A 172 -37.94 -13.55 -20.87
C ASP A 172 -36.87 -13.71 -19.79
N THR A 173 -35.67 -14.10 -20.22
CA THR A 173 -34.47 -13.99 -19.39
C THR A 173 -33.95 -12.56 -19.49
N VAL A 174 -34.03 -11.83 -18.39
CA VAL A 174 -33.50 -10.47 -18.26
C VAL A 174 -32.02 -10.56 -17.89
N THR A 175 -31.18 -9.85 -18.63
CA THR A 175 -29.77 -9.66 -18.28
C THR A 175 -29.59 -8.22 -17.83
N LEU A 176 -29.14 -8.02 -16.59
CA LEU A 176 -28.77 -6.70 -16.09
C LEU A 176 -27.37 -6.35 -16.57
N ASP A 177 -27.05 -5.07 -16.66
CA ASP A 177 -25.75 -4.63 -17.16
C ASP A 177 -25.13 -3.56 -16.27
N GLY A 178 -24.19 -3.98 -15.43
CA GLY A 178 -23.37 -3.10 -14.62
C GLY A 178 -22.10 -2.60 -15.31
N SER A 179 -21.85 -2.98 -16.57
CA SER A 179 -20.56 -2.73 -17.24
C SER A 179 -20.22 -1.25 -17.45
N GLY A 180 -21.22 -0.37 -17.37
CA GLY A 180 -21.04 1.08 -17.38
C GLY A 180 -20.62 1.68 -16.04
N SER A 181 -20.58 0.88 -14.96
CA SER A 181 -20.13 1.34 -13.64
C SER A 181 -18.63 1.64 -13.66
N TYR A 182 -18.20 2.65 -12.92
CA TYR A 182 -16.80 3.06 -12.90
C TYR A 182 -16.37 3.62 -11.55
N ASP A 183 -15.08 3.56 -11.29
CA ASP A 183 -14.43 4.24 -10.18
C ASP A 183 -13.51 5.33 -10.76
N VAL A 184 -13.62 6.57 -10.28
CA VAL A 184 -12.82 7.69 -10.82
C VAL A 184 -11.34 7.57 -10.51
N ASP A 185 -11.00 6.85 -9.43
CA ASP A 185 -9.62 6.57 -9.02
C ASP A 185 -9.07 5.31 -9.73
N GLY A 186 -9.89 4.62 -10.53
CA GLY A 186 -9.52 3.44 -11.30
C GLY A 186 -9.48 2.15 -10.49
N ASN A 187 -10.07 2.12 -9.29
CA ASN A 187 -10.10 0.91 -8.48
C ASN A 187 -10.97 -0.19 -9.11
N PRO A 188 -10.62 -1.48 -8.93
CA PRO A 188 -11.46 -2.59 -9.35
C PRO A 188 -12.83 -2.57 -8.66
N LEU A 189 -13.89 -2.86 -9.42
CA LEU A 189 -15.26 -2.89 -8.92
C LEU A 189 -15.70 -4.28 -8.47
N SER A 190 -16.46 -4.32 -7.37
CA SER A 190 -17.24 -5.48 -6.95
C SER A 190 -18.74 -5.20 -7.13
N TYR A 191 -19.52 -6.21 -7.51
CA TYR A 191 -20.94 -6.07 -7.79
C TYR A 191 -21.78 -6.82 -6.76
N SER A 192 -22.96 -6.28 -6.45
CA SER A 192 -23.95 -6.93 -5.61
C SER A 192 -25.34 -6.53 -6.08
N TRP A 193 -26.05 -7.48 -6.68
CA TRP A 193 -27.38 -7.28 -7.21
C TRP A 193 -28.43 -7.89 -6.31
N SER A 194 -29.51 -7.14 -6.07
CA SER A 194 -30.67 -7.60 -5.31
C SER A 194 -31.95 -7.03 -5.90
N PHE A 195 -33.06 -7.75 -5.71
CA PHE A 195 -34.37 -7.18 -5.99
C PHE A 195 -34.76 -6.23 -4.87
N ILE A 196 -35.08 -4.98 -5.23
CA ILE A 196 -35.70 -4.02 -4.30
C ILE A 196 -37.20 -4.33 -4.16
N SER A 197 -37.82 -4.79 -5.25
CA SER A 197 -39.19 -5.28 -5.29
C SER A 197 -39.31 -6.51 -6.17
N ILE A 198 -40.35 -7.30 -5.99
CA ILE A 198 -40.72 -8.35 -6.96
C ILE A 198 -42.25 -8.36 -7.10
N PRO A 199 -42.80 -8.72 -8.26
CA PRO A 199 -44.24 -8.85 -8.43
C PRO A 199 -44.84 -9.85 -7.45
N ARG A 200 -46.05 -9.58 -6.95
CA ARG A 200 -46.73 -10.45 -5.99
C ARG A 200 -46.87 -11.87 -6.55
N GLY A 201 -46.35 -12.86 -5.81
CA GLY A 201 -46.39 -14.27 -6.20
C GLY A 201 -45.34 -14.66 -7.23
N SER A 202 -44.36 -13.79 -7.50
CA SER A 202 -43.12 -14.16 -8.20
C SER A 202 -42.24 -15.02 -7.30
N MET A 203 -41.48 -15.93 -7.92
CA MET A 203 -40.45 -16.75 -7.30
C MET A 203 -39.07 -16.50 -7.95
N ALA A 204 -38.88 -15.40 -8.68
CA ALA A 204 -37.64 -15.19 -9.40
C ALA A 204 -36.46 -14.99 -8.45
N ILE A 205 -35.31 -15.44 -8.92
CA ILE A 205 -34.01 -15.28 -8.27
C ILE A 205 -33.03 -14.67 -9.27
N LEU A 206 -32.17 -13.79 -8.77
CA LEU A 206 -31.00 -13.35 -9.54
C LEU A 206 -29.95 -14.46 -9.53
N LEU A 207 -29.51 -14.86 -10.72
CA LEU A 207 -28.37 -15.74 -10.94
C LEU A 207 -27.11 -14.89 -11.08
N ASN A 208 -26.00 -15.36 -10.49
CA ASN A 208 -24.70 -14.69 -10.52
C ASN A 208 -24.74 -13.25 -9.98
N GLN A 209 -25.34 -13.03 -8.79
CA GLN A 209 -25.55 -11.72 -8.17
C GLN A 209 -24.28 -10.86 -7.94
N THR A 210 -23.09 -11.43 -8.10
CA THR A 210 -21.81 -10.73 -7.99
C THR A 210 -21.11 -10.52 -9.34
N ALA A 211 -21.71 -10.96 -10.44
CA ALA A 211 -21.21 -10.71 -11.78
C ALA A 211 -21.58 -9.29 -12.26
N VAL A 212 -20.83 -8.81 -13.26
CA VAL A 212 -21.14 -7.55 -13.98
C VAL A 212 -22.52 -7.62 -14.63
N ASN A 213 -22.89 -8.80 -15.15
CA ASN A 213 -24.13 -9.06 -15.88
C ASN A 213 -24.89 -10.25 -15.29
N PRO A 214 -25.58 -10.08 -14.13
CA PRO A 214 -26.43 -11.13 -13.59
C PRO A 214 -27.70 -11.30 -14.45
N THR A 215 -28.41 -12.40 -14.25
CA THR A 215 -29.66 -12.66 -14.97
C THR A 215 -30.79 -13.10 -14.06
N PHE A 216 -32.03 -12.92 -14.49
CA PHE A 216 -33.20 -13.55 -13.88
C PHE A 216 -34.26 -13.84 -14.94
N VAL A 217 -35.25 -14.66 -14.61
CA VAL A 217 -36.40 -14.92 -15.48
C VAL A 217 -37.60 -14.12 -15.01
N ALA A 218 -38.22 -13.34 -15.89
CA ALA A 218 -39.43 -12.57 -15.61
C ALA A 218 -40.66 -13.51 -15.52
N ASP A 219 -40.84 -14.16 -14.36
CA ASP A 219 -41.84 -15.20 -14.13
C ASP A 219 -43.27 -14.69 -13.81
N LYS A 220 -43.44 -13.36 -13.75
CA LYS A 220 -44.69 -12.65 -13.52
C LYS A 220 -44.70 -11.30 -14.24
N ALA A 221 -45.89 -10.87 -14.64
CA ALA A 221 -46.11 -9.50 -15.10
C ALA A 221 -46.05 -8.53 -13.91
N GLY A 222 -45.31 -7.44 -14.05
CA GLY A 222 -45.17 -6.41 -13.03
C GLY A 222 -43.82 -5.68 -13.12
N THR A 223 -43.53 -4.88 -12.11
CA THR A 223 -42.24 -4.22 -11.92
C THR A 223 -41.37 -5.02 -10.96
N TRP A 224 -40.08 -5.01 -11.21
CA TRP A 224 -39.05 -5.77 -10.50
C TRP A 224 -38.06 -4.75 -9.92
#